data_AF-A0A0J8G8I5-F1
#
_entry.id   AF-A0A0J8G8I5-F1
#
_cell.length_a   1.000
_cell.length_b   1.000
_cell.length_c   1.000
_cell.angle_alpha   90.00
_cell.angle_beta   90.00
_cell.angle_gamma   90.00
#
_symmetry.space_group_name_H-M   'P 1'
#
loop_
_entity.id
_entity.type
_entity.pdbx_description
1 polymer ?
#
loop_
_entity_poly.entity_id
_entity_poly.type
_entity_poly.pdbx_seq_one_letter_code
_entity_poly.pdbx_strand_id
1 'polypeptide(L)'
;MANRANWTIHMGLVIRQCASLLGARALFESGGRTDAVVQYSEKDILTFVEWEWKRAHTDINEIKKLHSKAGQAAFQTFIGYSRVEDIQKALDQTLNTWIDAKSPLIYFLITYDVVKGNRHFVELVTYQFTKNRCKKIRSQPALPWMVNRKKFIDADENT
;
A
#
# COMPACT_ATOMS: atom_id res chain seq x y z
N MET A 1 16.96 0.43 17.27
CA MET A 1 16.82 1.73 16.56
C MET A 1 17.07 1.65 15.05
N ALA A 2 17.58 0.55 14.49
CA ALA A 2 17.83 0.40 13.04
C ALA A 2 16.61 -0.01 12.17
N ASN A 3 15.40 -0.15 12.72
CA ASN A 3 14.31 -0.86 12.01
C ASN A 3 13.51 0.02 11.04
N ARG A 4 13.14 1.25 11.44
CA ARG A 4 12.25 2.11 10.61
C ARG A 4 12.95 2.69 9.38
N ALA A 5 14.19 3.17 9.53
CA ALA A 5 14.95 3.74 8.41
C ALA A 5 15.25 2.68 7.34
N ASN A 6 15.68 1.48 7.76
CA ASN A 6 15.91 0.36 6.85
C ASN A 6 14.61 -0.07 6.14
N TRP A 7 13.49 -0.09 6.85
CA TRP A 7 12.18 -0.35 6.26
C TRP A 7 11.80 0.69 5.21
N THR A 8 11.94 1.99 5.50
CA THR A 8 11.66 3.07 4.55
C THR A 8 12.54 2.96 3.30
N ILE A 9 13.84 2.66 3.47
CA ILE A 9 14.75 2.43 2.35
C ILE A 9 14.28 1.23 1.52
N HIS A 10 13.94 0.11 2.17
CA HIS A 10 13.45 -1.08 1.49
C HIS A 10 12.17 -0.80 0.68
N MET A 11 11.20 -0.10 1.27
CA MET A 11 9.99 0.32 0.55
C MET A 11 10.31 1.16 -0.68
N GLY A 12 11.21 2.14 -0.55
CA GLY A 12 11.67 2.94 -1.68
C GLY A 12 12.30 2.09 -2.80
N LEU A 13 13.13 1.10 -2.45
CA LEU A 13 13.72 0.17 -3.43
C LEU A 13 12.66 -0.64 -4.17
N VAL A 14 11.67 -1.19 -3.44
CA VAL A 14 10.56 -1.97 -4.03
C VAL A 14 9.74 -1.10 -4.98
N ILE A 15 9.36 0.11 -4.56
CA ILE A 15 8.59 1.04 -5.41
C ILE A 15 9.37 1.38 -6.68
N ARG A 16 10.68 1.63 -6.57
CA ARG A 16 11.52 1.89 -7.75
C ARG A 16 11.55 0.70 -8.70
N GLN A 17 11.69 -0.52 -8.19
CA GLN A 17 11.67 -1.74 -9.00
C GLN A 17 10.33 -1.91 -9.71
N CYS A 18 9.20 -1.75 -9.00
CA CYS A 18 7.87 -1.80 -9.59
C CYS A 18 7.69 -0.73 -10.68
N ALA A 19 8.14 0.50 -10.45
CA ALA A 19 8.10 1.56 -11.45
C ALA A 19 8.91 1.18 -12.70
N SER A 20 10.13 0.66 -12.53
CA SER A 20 10.98 0.23 -13.64
C SER A 20 10.34 -0.89 -14.47
N LEU A 21 9.67 -1.86 -13.83
CA LEU A 21 8.93 -2.92 -14.55
C LEU A 21 7.78 -2.37 -15.40
N LEU A 22 7.21 -1.22 -15.02
CA LEU A 22 6.16 -0.55 -15.77
C LEU A 22 6.69 0.39 -16.84
N GLY A 23 8.01 0.57 -16.97
CA GLY A 23 8.61 1.61 -17.83
C GLY A 23 8.50 3.03 -17.28
N ALA A 24 8.14 3.17 -16.00
CA ALA A 24 8.03 4.46 -15.30
C ALA A 24 9.29 4.76 -14.46
N ARG A 25 9.46 6.03 -14.08
CA ARG A 25 10.46 6.46 -13.09
C ARG A 25 9.80 6.71 -11.74
N ALA A 26 10.49 6.32 -10.67
CA ALA A 26 10.12 6.66 -9.30
C ALA A 26 10.97 7.84 -8.81
N LEU A 27 10.34 8.92 -8.37
CA LEU A 27 10.97 10.06 -7.72
C LEU A 27 10.63 10.05 -6.23
N PHE A 28 11.62 10.23 -5.37
CA PHE A 28 11.43 10.31 -3.92
C PHE A 28 11.42 11.79 -3.50
N GLU A 29 10.34 12.25 -2.86
CA GLU A 29 10.24 13.65 -2.45
C GLU A 29 10.69 13.82 -1.00
N SER A 30 11.32 14.95 -0.69
CA SER A 30 11.66 15.37 0.67
C SER A 30 10.73 16.50 1.14
N GLY A 31 10.57 16.66 2.46
CA GLY A 31 9.91 17.85 3.03
C GLY A 31 8.37 17.80 3.10
N GLY A 32 7.78 16.61 3.26
CA GLY A 32 6.37 16.47 3.64
C GLY A 32 5.36 16.48 2.49
N ARG A 33 5.79 16.25 1.25
CA ARG A 33 4.92 16.13 0.07
C ARG A 33 4.25 14.76 0.00
N THR A 34 4.91 13.79 -0.62
CA THR A 34 4.60 12.35 -0.63
C THR A 34 5.88 11.55 -0.65
N ASP A 35 5.91 10.35 -0.09
CA ASP A 35 7.14 9.55 -0.04
C ASP A 35 7.71 9.24 -1.43
N ALA A 36 6.86 8.94 -2.42
CA ALA A 36 7.29 8.77 -3.81
C ALA A 36 6.23 9.16 -4.85
N VAL A 37 6.70 9.42 -6.07
CA VAL A 37 5.89 9.66 -7.27
C VAL A 37 6.35 8.71 -8.37
N VAL A 38 5.42 7.93 -8.93
CA VAL A 38 5.65 7.09 -10.10
C VAL A 38 5.06 7.77 -11.32
N GLN A 39 5.88 8.03 -12.33
CA GLN A 39 5.47 8.80 -13.51
C GLN A 39 6.24 8.36 -14.77
N TYR A 40 5.63 8.54 -15.94
CA TYR A 40 6.29 8.32 -17.24
C TYR A 40 6.97 9.60 -17.73
N SER A 41 6.31 10.74 -17.53
CA SER A 41 6.83 12.08 -17.79
C SER A 41 6.35 13.04 -16.69
N GLU A 42 6.82 14.28 -16.68
CA GLU A 42 6.39 15.28 -15.68
C GLU A 42 4.89 15.60 -15.73
N LYS A 43 4.23 15.32 -16.86
CA LYS A 43 2.79 15.55 -17.05
C LYS A 43 1.96 14.28 -17.00
N ASP A 44 2.62 13.12 -16.89
CA ASP A 44 1.98 11.81 -16.94
C ASP A 44 2.33 11.01 -15.68
N ILE A 45 1.61 11.34 -14.61
CA ILE A 45 1.80 10.76 -13.28
C ILE A 45 0.89 9.55 -13.14
N LEU A 46 1.49 8.39 -12.92
CA LEU A 46 0.76 7.15 -12.68
C LEU A 46 0.17 7.15 -11.26
N THR A 47 1.01 7.38 -10.25
CA THR A 47 0.57 7.37 -8.86
C THR A 47 1.49 8.15 -7.93
N PHE A 48 0.89 8.82 -6.93
CA PHE A 48 1.62 9.22 -5.73
C PHE A 48 1.52 8.11 -4.69
N VAL A 49 2.61 7.87 -3.97
CA VAL A 49 2.77 6.76 -3.04
C VAL A 49 3.11 7.31 -1.67
N GLU A 50 2.40 6.83 -0.66
CA GLU A 50 2.77 7.01 0.76
C GLU A 50 2.84 5.64 1.45
N TRP A 51 3.76 5.50 2.39
CA TRP A 51 3.81 4.34 3.26
C TRP A 51 3.95 4.72 4.72
N GLU A 52 3.33 3.94 5.61
CA GLU A 52 3.48 4.17 7.05
C GLU A 52 3.58 2.85 7.83
N TRP A 53 4.60 2.79 8.68
CA TRP A 53 4.83 1.68 9.59
C TRP A 53 3.84 1.69 10.76
N LYS A 54 3.36 2.85 11.20
CA LYS A 54 2.31 2.95 12.24
C LYS A 54 1.02 2.27 11.78
N ARG A 55 0.12 2.02 12.74
CA ARG A 55 -1.19 1.44 12.47
C ARG A 55 -2.00 2.41 11.59
N ALA A 56 -2.60 1.89 10.53
CA ALA A 56 -3.22 2.75 9.53
C ALA A 56 -4.47 3.52 10.00
N HIS A 57 -5.07 3.14 11.15
CA HIS A 57 -6.20 3.85 11.75
C HIS A 57 -5.80 4.84 12.87
N THR A 58 -4.50 5.05 13.09
CA THR A 58 -3.98 5.99 14.09
C THR A 58 -3.75 7.36 13.48
N ASP A 59 -3.09 8.28 14.19
CA ASP A 59 -2.76 9.63 13.72
C ASP A 59 -1.72 9.61 12.59
N ILE A 60 -2.15 9.13 11.43
CA ILE A 60 -1.42 9.14 10.17
C ILE A 60 -2.07 10.20 9.26
N ASN A 61 -1.25 10.98 8.54
CA ASN A 61 -1.74 12.03 7.64
C ASN A 61 -1.62 11.62 6.16
N GLU A 62 -0.99 10.48 5.91
CA GLU A 62 -0.62 9.96 4.59
C GLU A 62 -1.83 9.79 3.68
N ILE A 63 -2.95 9.28 4.20
CA ILE A 63 -4.20 9.15 3.43
C ILE A 63 -4.73 10.53 3.00
N LYS A 64 -4.67 11.54 3.88
CA LYS A 64 -5.11 12.91 3.55
C LYS A 64 -4.18 13.58 2.56
N LYS A 65 -2.86 13.35 2.66
CA LYS A 65 -1.88 13.83 1.67
C LYS A 65 -2.19 13.28 0.29
N LEU A 66 -2.39 11.96 0.17
CA LEU A 66 -2.79 11.31 -1.09
C LEU A 66 -4.13 11.85 -1.60
N HIS A 67 -5.11 12.06 -0.71
CA HIS A 67 -6.41 12.62 -1.07
C HIS A 67 -6.29 14.02 -1.68
N SER A 68 -5.45 14.90 -1.12
CA SER A 68 -5.24 16.25 -1.67
C SER A 68 -4.62 16.25 -3.07
N LYS A 69 -3.98 15.14 -3.46
CA LYS A 69 -3.44 14.91 -4.81
C LYS A 69 -4.39 14.10 -5.70
N ALA A 70 -5.57 13.71 -5.22
CA ALA A 70 -6.54 12.94 -5.99
C ALA A 70 -6.98 13.73 -7.23
N GLY A 71 -6.85 13.10 -8.41
CA GLY A 71 -7.08 13.73 -9.70
C GLY A 71 -5.84 14.33 -10.38
N GLN A 72 -4.67 14.29 -9.75
CA GLN A 72 -3.38 14.63 -10.39
C GLN A 72 -2.65 13.39 -10.95
N ALA A 73 -3.15 12.19 -10.65
CA ALA A 73 -2.60 10.92 -11.11
C ALA A 73 -3.72 9.93 -11.43
N ALA A 74 -3.40 8.87 -12.19
CA ALA A 74 -4.37 7.82 -12.55
C ALA A 74 -4.98 7.14 -11.30
N PHE A 75 -4.17 6.92 -10.26
CA PHE A 75 -4.60 6.44 -8.95
C PHE A 75 -3.63 6.87 -7.86
N GLN A 76 -4.02 6.73 -6.60
CA GLN A 76 -3.15 6.94 -5.43
C GLN A 76 -2.78 5.59 -4.82
N THR A 77 -1.62 5.50 -4.18
CA THR A 77 -1.15 4.25 -3.56
C THR A 77 -0.80 4.46 -2.11
N PHE A 78 -1.40 3.67 -1.22
CA PHE A 78 -1.02 3.61 0.18
C PHE A 78 -0.53 2.22 0.55
N ILE A 79 0.54 2.16 1.35
CA ILE A 79 1.08 0.93 1.92
C ILE A 79 1.16 1.08 3.43
N GLY A 80 0.36 0.30 4.15
CA GLY A 80 0.28 0.43 5.60
C GLY A 80 0.14 -0.90 6.32
N TYR A 81 0.10 -0.80 7.65
CA TYR A 81 -0.03 -1.95 8.53
C TYR A 81 -1.24 -1.81 9.43
N SER A 82 -1.92 -2.91 9.74
CA SER A 82 -2.98 -2.94 10.74
C SER A 82 -2.93 -4.23 11.55
N ARG A 83 -3.39 -4.17 12.81
CA ARG A 83 -3.75 -5.39 13.51
C ARG A 83 -4.96 -6.03 12.86
N VAL A 84 -5.09 -7.35 12.97
CA VAL A 84 -6.23 -8.10 12.43
C VAL A 84 -7.56 -7.58 13.01
N GLU A 85 -7.60 -7.31 14.31
CA GLU A 85 -8.76 -6.76 15.03
C GLU A 85 -9.15 -5.33 14.57
N ASP A 86 -8.20 -4.57 14.04
CA ASP A 86 -8.36 -3.15 13.74
C ASP A 86 -8.66 -2.87 12.24
N ILE A 87 -8.74 -3.92 11.40
CA ILE A 87 -8.86 -3.76 9.94
C ILE A 87 -10.09 -2.93 9.58
N GLN A 88 -11.27 -3.30 10.11
CA GLN A 88 -12.51 -2.61 9.73
C GLN A 88 -12.45 -1.12 10.05
N LYS A 89 -11.90 -0.77 11.22
CA LYS A 89 -11.71 0.63 11.63
C LYS A 89 -10.79 1.39 10.65
N ALA A 90 -9.71 0.77 10.19
CA ALA A 90 -8.83 1.37 9.19
C ALA A 90 -9.53 1.58 7.84
N LEU A 91 -10.35 0.61 7.42
CA LEU A 91 -11.12 0.71 6.18
C LEU A 91 -12.18 1.82 6.26
N ASP A 92 -12.94 1.91 7.36
CA ASP A 92 -13.99 2.91 7.54
C ASP A 92 -13.42 4.33 7.56
N GLN A 93 -12.33 4.56 8.28
CA GLN A 93 -11.64 5.86 8.30
C GLN A 93 -11.10 6.26 6.92
N THR A 94 -10.52 5.29 6.20
CA THR A 94 -10.02 5.54 4.84
C THR A 94 -11.18 5.84 3.89
N LEU A 95 -12.27 5.09 3.97
CA LEU A 95 -13.47 5.31 3.15
C LEU A 95 -14.07 6.70 3.37
N ASN A 96 -14.17 7.13 4.63
CA ASN A 96 -14.65 8.47 4.97
C ASN A 96 -13.74 9.57 4.40
N THR A 97 -12.43 9.35 4.41
CA THR A 97 -11.48 10.29 3.79
C THR A 97 -11.60 10.29 2.27
N TRP A 98 -11.91 9.15 1.66
CA TRP A 98 -11.92 8.97 0.20
C TRP A 98 -13.29 9.25 -0.48
N ILE A 99 -14.29 9.70 0.28
CA ILE A 99 -15.69 9.92 -0.14
C ILE A 99 -15.82 10.75 -1.44
N ASP A 100 -14.99 11.76 -1.63
CA ASP A 100 -15.06 12.75 -2.70
C ASP A 100 -13.81 12.79 -3.59
N ALA A 101 -12.89 11.83 -3.42
CA ALA A 101 -11.65 11.76 -4.19
C ALA A 101 -11.92 11.56 -5.69
N LYS A 102 -11.16 12.29 -6.54
CA LYS A 102 -11.32 12.26 -8.00
C LYS A 102 -10.69 11.04 -8.68
N SER A 103 -9.79 10.33 -8.00
CA SER A 103 -9.09 9.15 -8.49
C SER A 103 -9.14 8.04 -7.44
N PRO A 104 -9.09 6.75 -7.83
CA PRO A 104 -9.10 5.65 -6.87
C PRO A 104 -7.84 5.62 -6.00
N LEU A 105 -7.94 4.97 -4.84
CA LEU A 105 -6.81 4.60 -3.99
C LEU A 105 -6.63 3.09 -4.01
N ILE A 106 -5.43 2.64 -4.36
CA ILE A 106 -4.97 1.28 -4.16
C ILE A 106 -4.31 1.20 -2.78
N TYR A 107 -4.86 0.35 -1.93
CA TYR A 107 -4.52 0.30 -0.51
C TYR A 107 -3.97 -1.09 -0.18
N PHE A 108 -2.65 -1.17 -0.03
CA PHE A 108 -1.95 -2.37 0.41
C PHE A 108 -1.88 -2.37 1.94
N LEU A 109 -2.59 -3.31 2.56
CA LEU A 109 -2.63 -3.47 4.01
C LEU A 109 -1.92 -4.77 4.41
N ILE A 110 -0.80 -4.64 5.12
CA ILE A 110 -0.14 -5.78 5.77
C ILE A 110 -0.77 -5.97 7.16
N THR A 111 -1.44 -7.09 7.36
CA THR A 111 -2.08 -7.44 8.62
C THR A 111 -1.11 -8.16 9.53
N TYR A 112 -1.26 -7.98 10.84
CA TYR A 112 -0.39 -8.63 11.82
C TYR A 112 -1.08 -8.88 13.16
N ASP A 113 -0.59 -9.89 13.86
CA ASP A 113 -0.84 -10.06 15.29
C ASP A 113 0.37 -9.60 16.11
N VAL A 114 0.15 -9.32 17.39
CA VAL A 114 1.24 -8.98 18.31
C VAL A 114 1.50 -10.17 19.22
N VAL A 115 2.60 -10.87 18.98
CA VAL A 115 3.05 -11.99 19.81
C VAL A 115 4.33 -11.58 20.53
N LYS A 116 4.30 -11.60 21.87
CA LYS A 116 5.42 -11.18 22.73
C LYS A 116 5.97 -9.78 22.35
N GLY A 117 5.06 -8.84 22.05
CA GLY A 117 5.42 -7.46 21.66
C GLY A 117 5.89 -7.29 20.21
N ASN A 118 6.00 -8.36 19.42
CA ASN A 118 6.48 -8.32 18.05
C ASN A 118 5.35 -8.53 17.04
N ARG A 119 5.41 -7.81 15.92
CA ARG A 119 4.48 -8.01 14.80
C ARG A 119 4.76 -9.36 14.13
N HIS A 120 3.74 -10.19 14.05
CA HIS A 120 3.74 -11.41 13.26
C HIS A 120 2.82 -11.19 12.07
N PHE A 121 3.40 -11.03 10.88
CA PHE A 121 2.65 -10.72 9.67
C PHE A 121 1.80 -11.92 9.24
N VAL A 122 0.54 -11.66 8.88
CA VAL A 122 -0.44 -12.67 8.52
C VAL A 122 -0.75 -12.59 7.03
N GLU A 123 -1.42 -11.52 6.59
CA GLU A 123 -1.80 -11.33 5.19
C GLU A 123 -1.32 -9.99 4.62
N LEU A 124 -1.02 -9.97 3.33
CA LEU A 124 -1.05 -8.77 2.51
C LEU A 124 -2.40 -8.74 1.80
N VAL A 125 -3.22 -7.75 2.13
CA VAL A 125 -4.54 -7.54 1.54
C VAL A 125 -4.51 -6.29 0.69
N THR A 126 -5.02 -6.39 -0.54
CA THR A 126 -5.18 -5.21 -1.41
C THR A 126 -6.64 -4.81 -1.45
N TYR A 127 -6.91 -3.56 -1.10
CA TYR A 127 -8.21 -2.93 -1.25
C TYR A 127 -8.14 -1.85 -2.33
N GLN A 128 -9.29 -1.56 -2.93
CA GLN A 128 -9.49 -0.41 -3.79
C GLN A 128 -10.58 0.46 -3.16
N PHE A 129 -10.26 1.73 -2.99
CA PHE A 129 -11.24 2.75 -2.62
C PHE A 129 -11.58 3.58 -3.86
N THR A 130 -12.85 3.68 -4.16
CA THR A 130 -13.43 4.61 -5.14
C THR A 130 -14.45 5.49 -4.42
N LYS A 131 -15.07 6.45 -5.13
CA LYS A 131 -16.14 7.28 -4.58
C LYS A 131 -17.18 6.41 -3.84
N ASN A 132 -17.23 6.55 -2.51
CA ASN A 132 -18.12 5.84 -1.59
C ASN A 132 -18.08 4.31 -1.61
N ARG A 133 -16.99 3.68 -2.07
CA ARG A 133 -16.89 2.21 -2.07
C ARG A 133 -15.49 1.75 -1.70
N CYS A 134 -15.43 0.76 -0.80
CA CYS A 134 -14.24 -0.06 -0.56
C CYS A 134 -14.48 -1.46 -1.13
N LYS A 135 -13.53 -1.98 -1.92
CA LYS A 135 -13.56 -3.33 -2.48
C LYS A 135 -12.26 -4.06 -2.14
N LYS A 136 -12.34 -5.23 -1.50
CA LYS A 136 -11.20 -6.16 -1.39
C LYS A 136 -10.91 -6.74 -2.78
N ILE A 137 -9.70 -6.51 -3.29
CA ILE A 137 -9.25 -6.98 -4.61
C ILE A 137 -8.61 -8.36 -4.49
N ARG A 138 -7.73 -8.54 -3.51
CA ARG A 138 -7.03 -9.81 -3.28
C ARG A 138 -6.50 -9.92 -1.85
N SER A 139 -6.22 -11.15 -1.44
CA SER A 139 -5.53 -11.52 -0.21
C SER A 139 -4.42 -12.51 -0.54
N GLN A 140 -3.31 -12.43 0.16
CA GLN A 140 -2.27 -13.47 0.14
C GLN A 140 -1.55 -13.49 1.49
N PRO A 141 -0.87 -14.57 1.87
CA PRO A 141 0.05 -14.54 2.99
C PRO A 141 1.07 -13.41 2.84
N ALA A 142 1.31 -12.66 3.93
CA ALA A 142 2.28 -11.56 3.92
C ALA A 142 3.71 -12.08 3.73
N LEU A 143 3.98 -13.29 4.23
CA LEU A 143 5.28 -13.94 4.16
C LEU A 143 5.29 -14.94 3.00
N PRO A 144 6.20 -14.80 2.01
CA PRO A 144 6.20 -15.64 0.81
C PRO A 144 6.31 -17.15 1.09
N TRP A 145 6.97 -17.55 2.18
CA TRP A 145 7.10 -18.96 2.55
C TRP A 145 5.86 -19.58 3.19
N MET A 146 4.87 -18.77 3.59
CA MET A 146 3.56 -19.25 4.04
C MET A 146 2.59 -19.52 2.89
N VAL A 147 2.95 -19.11 1.68
CA VAL A 147 2.19 -19.45 0.47
C VAL A 147 2.32 -20.96 0.24
N ASN A 148 1.19 -21.65 0.12
CA ASN A 148 1.21 -23.08 -0.22
C ASN A 148 1.81 -23.26 -1.62
N ARG A 149 3.10 -23.58 -1.67
CA ARG A 149 3.90 -23.69 -2.90
C ARG A 149 3.38 -24.78 -3.85
N LYS A 150 2.67 -25.79 -3.33
CA LYS A 150 2.07 -26.86 -4.15
C LYS A 150 1.13 -26.30 -5.21
N LYS A 151 0.37 -25.26 -4.87
CA LYS A 151 -0.54 -24.59 -5.81
C LYS A 151 0.16 -23.97 -7.04
N PHE A 152 1.45 -23.63 -6.93
CA PHE A 152 2.24 -23.08 -8.04
C PHE A 152 3.03 -24.15 -8.80
N ILE A 153 3.35 -25.27 -8.13
CA ILE A 153 4.04 -26.41 -8.74
C ILE A 153 3.04 -27.22 -9.57
N ASP A 154 1.81 -27.39 -9.08
CA ASP A 154 0.77 -28.21 -9.71
C ASP A 154 -0.04 -27.44 -10.78
N ALA A 155 0.33 -26.17 -11.05
CA ALA A 155 -0.33 -25.35 -12.08
C ALA A 155 0.05 -25.76 -13.52
N ASP A 156 1.13 -26.53 -13.67
CA ASP A 156 1.62 -27.03 -14.96
C ASP A 156 1.02 -28.40 -15.37
N GLU A 157 0.15 -29.01 -14.55
CA GLU A 157 -0.45 -30.32 -14.85
C GLU A 157 -1.84 -30.26 -15.50
N ASN A 158 -2.37 -29.07 -15.82
CA ASN A 158 -3.68 -28.90 -16.48
C ASN A 158 -3.66 -27.97 -17.71
N THR A 159 -2.68 -28.15 -18.59
CA THR A 159 -2.71 -27.69 -20.00
C THR A 159 -2.36 -28.85 -20.91
#